data_AF-A0AAV5TUL4-F1
#
_entry.id   AF-A0AAV5TUL4-F1
#
_cell.length_a   1.000
_cell.length_b   1.000
_cell.length_c   1.000
_cell.angle_alpha   90.00
_cell.angle_beta   90.00
_cell.angle_gamma   90.00
#
_symmetry.space_group_name_H-M   'P 1'
#
loop_
_entity.id
_entity.type
_entity.pdbx_description
1 polymer ?
#
loop_
_entity_poly.entity_id
_entity_poly.type
_entity_poly.pdbx_seq_one_letter_code
_entity_poly.pdbx_strand_id
1 'polypeptide(L)'
;PLPFIGNMLSFRWELDEVLLEWKARYGRIFTVWLPFPMVVIGDHKLLQKHLIRQGEVFLAKKNPEQMMKMLSGGLLGLAFEDNNMVREQRSFARKSLHEVGFGSAALE
;
A
#
# COMPACT_ATOMS: atom_id res chain seq x y z
N PRO A 1 2.02 -22.27 -0.47
CA PRO A 1 0.74 -21.55 -0.69
C PRO A 1 -0.29 -22.57 -1.21
N LEU A 2 -1.54 -22.47 -0.77
CA LEU A 2 -2.64 -23.31 -1.25
C LEU A 2 -3.21 -22.77 -2.57
N PRO A 3 -3.73 -23.63 -3.46
CA PRO A 3 -4.42 -23.18 -4.66
C PRO A 3 -5.54 -22.20 -4.32
N PHE A 4 -5.72 -21.17 -5.16
CA PHE A 4 -6.72 -20.09 -5.05
C PHE A 4 -6.62 -19.16 -3.83
N ILE A 5 -6.31 -19.65 -2.63
CA ILE A 5 -6.32 -18.87 -1.38
C ILE A 5 -4.92 -18.50 -0.87
N GLY A 6 -3.87 -19.04 -1.47
CA GLY A 6 -2.49 -18.70 -1.14
C GLY A 6 -2.13 -19.02 0.31
N ASN A 7 -1.71 -18.00 1.06
CA ASN A 7 -1.31 -18.05 2.47
C ASN A 7 -2.42 -17.59 3.42
N MET A 8 -3.66 -17.37 2.96
CA MET A 8 -4.76 -16.83 3.79
C MET A 8 -4.94 -17.58 5.12
N LEU A 9 -4.87 -18.92 5.11
CA LEU A 9 -5.04 -19.73 6.32
C LEU A 9 -3.86 -19.66 7.30
N SER A 10 -2.72 -19.11 6.88
CA SER A 10 -1.54 -18.94 7.72
C SER A 10 -1.53 -17.60 8.47
N PHE A 11 -2.49 -16.72 8.20
CA PHE A 11 -2.61 -15.45 8.89
C PHE A 11 -3.39 -15.57 10.21
N ARG A 12 -2.92 -14.83 11.22
CA ARG A 12 -3.63 -14.55 12.48
C ARG A 12 -4.04 -13.08 12.50
N TRP A 13 -4.85 -12.70 13.48
CA TRP A 13 -5.33 -11.31 13.61
C TRP A 13 -4.16 -10.34 13.90
N GLU A 14 -3.16 -10.82 14.62
CA GLU A 14 -1.88 -10.17 14.91
C GLU A 14 -0.95 -10.24 13.69
N LEU A 15 -1.31 -9.49 12.64
CA LEU A 15 -0.62 -9.51 11.34
C LEU A 15 0.86 -9.12 11.47
N ASP A 16 1.17 -8.18 12.35
CA ASP A 16 2.53 -7.70 12.62
C ASP A 16 3.41 -8.82 13.19
N GLU A 17 2.93 -9.58 14.16
CA GLU A 17 3.65 -10.73 14.72
C GLU A 17 3.90 -11.80 13.65
N VAL A 18 2.88 -12.14 12.86
CA VAL A 18 2.99 -13.13 11.77
C VAL A 18 4.04 -12.69 10.74
N LEU A 19 4.04 -11.42 10.35
CA LEU A 19 5.02 -10.90 9.39
C LEU A 19 6.44 -10.84 9.97
N LEU A 20 6.59 -10.60 11.28
CA LEU A 20 7.88 -10.65 11.97
C LEU A 20 8.41 -12.08 12.08
N GLU A 21 7.56 -13.05 12.39
CA GLU A 21 7.91 -14.49 12.37
C GLU A 21 8.35 -14.92 10.97
N TRP A 22 7.62 -14.52 9.93
CA TRP A 22 7.96 -14.84 8.55
C TRP A 22 9.22 -14.14 8.08
N LYS A 23 9.46 -12.90 8.51
CA LYS A 23 10.75 -12.23 8.29
C LYS A 23 11.90 -13.02 8.93
N ALA A 24 11.72 -13.51 10.16
CA ALA A 24 12.74 -14.32 10.82
C ALA A 24 13.01 -15.64 10.08
N ARG A 25 11.97 -16.24 9.50
CA ARG A 25 12.06 -17.53 8.80
C ARG A 25 12.55 -17.45 7.35
N TYR A 26 12.09 -16.46 6.59
CA TYR A 26 12.31 -16.33 5.14
C TYR A 26 13.25 -15.19 4.77
N GLY A 27 13.62 -14.34 5.73
CA GLY A 27 14.55 -13.24 5.56
C GLY A 27 13.88 -11.87 5.41
N ARG A 28 14.71 -10.86 5.13
CA ARG A 28 14.30 -9.44 5.10
C ARG A 28 13.33 -9.07 3.98
N ILE A 29 13.30 -9.86 2.90
CA ILE A 29 12.39 -9.71 1.77
C ILE A 29 11.83 -11.10 1.50
N PHE A 30 10.50 -11.22 1.45
CA PHE A 30 9.83 -12.49 1.19
C PHE A 30 8.52 -12.27 0.43
N THR A 31 8.00 -13.32 -0.18
CA THR A 31 6.76 -13.28 -0.96
C THR A 31 5.64 -13.97 -0.20
N VAL A 32 4.51 -13.28 -0.07
CA VAL A 32 3.26 -13.82 0.47
C VAL A 32 2.24 -13.92 -0.65
N TRP A 33 1.43 -14.97 -0.64
CA TRP A 33 0.36 -15.17 -1.62
C TRP A 33 -0.99 -14.83 -0.99
N LEU A 34 -1.65 -13.80 -1.48
CA LEU A 34 -2.99 -13.41 -1.06
C LEU A 34 -3.81 -12.89 -2.24
N PRO A 35 -4.74 -13.69 -2.75
CA PRO A 35 -4.49 -14.82 -3.66
C PRO A 35 -3.40 -14.60 -4.74
N PHE A 36 -2.97 -13.36 -4.98
CA PHE A 36 -1.86 -13.00 -5.87
C PHE A 36 -0.54 -12.86 -5.09
N PRO A 37 0.63 -13.01 -5.74
CA PRO A 37 1.91 -12.80 -5.05
C PRO A 37 2.08 -11.33 -4.67
N MET A 38 2.49 -11.08 -3.44
CA MET A 38 2.90 -9.78 -2.90
C MET A 38 4.28 -9.91 -2.27
N VAL A 39 5.16 -8.97 -2.59
CA VAL A 39 6.49 -8.90 -2.00
C VAL A 39 6.41 -8.03 -0.74
N VAL A 40 6.86 -8.58 0.39
CA VAL A 40 6.94 -7.90 1.67
C VAL A 40 8.38 -7.49 1.93
N ILE A 41 8.60 -6.21 2.22
CA ILE A 41 9.89 -5.66 2.64
C ILE A 41 9.84 -5.43 4.15
N GLY A 42 10.44 -6.34 4.92
CA GLY A 42 10.39 -6.33 6.40
C GLY A 42 11.54 -5.58 7.07
N ASP A 43 12.40 -4.88 6.32
CA ASP A 43 13.58 -4.18 6.83
C ASP A 43 13.53 -2.69 6.52
N HIS A 44 13.74 -1.86 7.54
CA HIS A 44 13.63 -0.40 7.42
C HIS A 44 14.64 0.19 6.42
N LYS A 45 15.90 -0.27 6.42
CA LYS A 45 16.93 0.26 5.50
C LYS A 45 16.62 -0.12 4.05
N LEU A 46 16.13 -1.34 3.82
CA LEU A 46 15.70 -1.78 2.49
C LEU A 46 14.46 -1.04 2.03
N LEU A 47 13.48 -0.84 2.93
CA LEU A 47 12.27 -0.08 2.65
C LEU A 47 12.62 1.35 2.22
N GLN A 48 13.47 2.03 3.00
CA GLN A 48 13.93 3.38 2.68
C GLN A 48 14.68 3.43 1.34
N LYS A 49 15.57 2.47 1.09
CA LYS A 49 16.34 2.39 -0.16
C LYS A 49 15.43 2.22 -1.38
N HIS A 50 14.44 1.34 -1.32
CA HIS A 50 13.58 1.04 -2.46
C HIS A 50 12.47 2.07 -2.65
N LEU A 51 11.74 2.44 -1.59
CA LEU A 51 10.61 3.37 -1.71
C LEU A 51 11.02 4.83 -1.89
N ILE A 52 12.14 5.27 -1.31
CA ILE A 52 12.57 6.68 -1.45
C ILE A 52 13.42 6.86 -2.70
N ARG A 53 14.41 6.00 -2.94
CA ARG A 53 15.35 6.19 -4.06
C ARG A 53 14.83 5.66 -5.39
N GLN A 54 13.91 4.69 -5.37
CA GLN A 54 13.26 4.13 -6.57
C GLN A 54 11.76 4.37 -6.55
N GLY A 55 11.32 5.46 -5.91
CA GLY A 55 9.90 5.77 -5.70
C GLY A 55 9.08 5.61 -6.97
N GLU A 56 9.55 6.16 -8.10
CA GLU A 56 8.88 6.08 -9.40
C GLU A 56 8.54 4.64 -9.85
N VAL A 57 9.40 3.66 -9.56
CA VAL A 57 9.18 2.23 -9.91
C VAL A 57 8.09 1.60 -9.05
N PHE A 58 7.94 2.06 -7.81
CA PHE A 58 6.98 1.55 -6.83
C PHE A 58 5.78 2.49 -6.62
N LEU A 59 5.63 3.51 -7.46
CA LEU A 59 4.50 4.45 -7.40
C LEU A 59 3.19 3.81 -7.84
N ALA A 60 3.25 2.84 -8.75
CA ALA A 60 2.09 2.14 -9.28
C ALA A 60 1.33 1.45 -8.17
N LYS A 61 0.01 1.66 -8.13
CA LYS A 61 -0.85 1.05 -7.13
C LYS A 61 -1.58 -0.11 -7.77
N LYS A 62 -1.55 -1.28 -7.11
CA LYS A 62 -2.41 -2.37 -7.54
C LYS A 62 -3.85 -2.01 -7.19
N ASN A 63 -4.66 -1.76 -8.21
CA ASN A 63 -6.06 -1.40 -8.03
C ASN A 63 -6.91 -2.64 -7.72
N PRO A 64 -7.59 -2.68 -6.57
CA PRO A 64 -8.50 -3.77 -6.24
C PRO A 64 -9.85 -3.51 -6.93
N GLU A 65 -9.90 -3.65 -8.25
CA GLU A 65 -11.05 -3.28 -9.10
C GLU A 65 -12.39 -3.85 -8.60
N GLN A 66 -12.40 -5.13 -8.20
CA GLN A 66 -13.61 -5.78 -7.68
C GLN A 66 -14.09 -5.13 -6.38
N MET A 67 -13.17 -4.81 -5.46
CA MET A 67 -13.50 -4.14 -4.21
C MET A 67 -13.98 -2.71 -4.48
N MET A 68 -13.29 -1.96 -5.34
CA MET A 68 -13.66 -0.58 -5.69
C MET A 68 -15.01 -0.52 -6.42
N LYS A 69 -15.31 -1.50 -7.28
CA LYS A 69 -16.62 -1.61 -7.93
C LYS A 69 -17.74 -1.84 -6.91
N MET A 70 -17.50 -2.65 -5.88
CA MET A 70 -18.48 -2.91 -4.82
C MET A 70 -18.67 -1.71 -3.88
N LEU A 71 -17.58 -1.04 -3.50
CA LEU A 71 -17.61 0.07 -2.52
C LEU A 71 -17.98 1.42 -3.13
N SER A 72 -17.61 1.65 -4.38
CA SER A 72 -17.66 2.98 -5.01
C SER A 72 -18.23 2.98 -6.42
N GLY A 73 -18.73 1.84 -6.92
CA GLY A 73 -19.29 1.73 -8.27
C GLY A 73 -18.25 1.73 -9.40
N GLY A 74 -16.96 1.79 -9.08
CA GLY A 74 -15.87 1.77 -10.05
C GLY A 74 -14.55 2.24 -9.44
N LEU A 75 -13.53 2.39 -10.30
CA LEU A 75 -12.25 3.00 -9.93
C LEU A 75 -12.47 4.51 -9.81
N LEU A 76 -12.72 4.96 -8.58
CA LEU A 76 -12.86 6.38 -8.26
C LEU A 76 -11.86 6.77 -7.19
N GLY A 77 -11.20 7.90 -7.42
CA GLY A 77 -10.50 8.66 -6.38
C GLY A 77 -9.01 8.37 -6.24
N LEU A 78 -8.38 9.23 -5.44
CA LEU A 78 -6.95 9.35 -5.23
C LEU A 78 -6.22 8.09 -4.72
N ALA A 79 -6.94 7.21 -4.02
CA ALA A 79 -6.36 6.13 -3.24
C ALA A 79 -5.98 4.92 -4.11
N PHE A 80 -6.79 4.57 -5.10
CA PHE A 80 -6.67 3.35 -5.90
C PHE A 80 -6.87 3.62 -7.41
N GLU A 81 -6.51 4.80 -7.88
CA GLU A 81 -6.37 5.08 -9.31
C GLU A 81 -4.91 4.84 -9.72
N ASP A 82 -4.74 4.27 -10.91
CA ASP A 82 -3.46 4.24 -11.64
C ASP A 82 -3.66 5.25 -12.77
N ASN A 83 -2.98 6.41 -12.75
CA ASN A 83 -2.71 7.29 -13.90
C ASN A 83 -2.22 8.69 -13.50
N ASN A 84 -1.75 9.46 -14.50
CA ASN A 84 -1.35 10.88 -14.46
C ASN A 84 -2.29 11.78 -13.62
N MET A 85 -3.59 11.45 -13.58
CA MET A 85 -4.59 12.17 -12.80
C MET A 85 -4.30 12.20 -11.29
N VAL A 86 -3.74 11.11 -10.74
CA VAL A 86 -3.41 11.01 -9.31
C VAL A 86 -2.38 12.05 -8.90
N ARG A 87 -1.45 12.41 -9.79
CA ARG A 87 -0.44 13.43 -9.50
C ARG A 87 -1.10 14.80 -9.31
N GLU A 88 -1.96 15.19 -10.26
CA GLU A 88 -2.67 16.46 -10.22
C GLU A 88 -3.68 16.52 -9.08
N GLN A 89 -4.47 15.47 -8.88
CA GLN A 89 -5.41 15.39 -7.76
C GLN A 89 -4.67 15.44 -6.41
N ARG A 90 -3.49 14.80 -6.26
CA ARG A 90 -2.71 14.87 -5.02
C ARG A 90 -2.21 16.29 -4.77
N SER A 91 -1.74 16.96 -5.83
CA SER A 91 -1.32 18.36 -5.76
C SER A 91 -2.47 19.26 -5.32
N PHE A 92 -3.64 19.10 -5.96
CA PHE A 92 -4.87 19.81 -5.60
C PHE A 92 -5.28 19.54 -4.15
N ALA A 93 -5.41 18.27 -3.75
CA ALA A 93 -5.83 17.90 -2.40
C ALA A 93 -4.87 18.45 -1.33
N ARG A 94 -3.55 18.36 -1.56
CA ARG A 94 -2.55 18.93 -0.65
C ARG A 94 -2.70 20.44 -0.52
N LYS A 95 -2.92 21.14 -1.63
CA LYS A 95 -3.13 22.59 -1.64
C LYS A 95 -4.40 22.98 -0.89
N SER A 96 -5.52 22.33 -1.20
CA SER A 96 -6.81 22.58 -0.53
C SER A 96 -6.75 22.29 0.97
N LEU A 97 -6.09 21.20 1.39
CA LEU A 97 -5.89 20.89 2.81
C LEU A 97 -5.10 22.00 3.53
N HIS A 98 -4.05 22.51 2.91
CA HIS A 98 -3.28 23.63 3.47
C HIS A 98 -4.10 24.93 3.52
N GLU A 99 -4.92 25.20 2.50
CA GLU A 99 -5.79 26.39 2.44
C GLU A 99 -6.86 26.40 3.54
N VAL A 100 -7.38 25.23 3.94
CA VAL A 100 -8.31 25.10 5.08
C VAL A 100 -7.60 25.04 6.44
N GLY A 101 -6.28 25.22 6.47
CA GLY A 101 -5.47 25.33 7.68
C GLY A 101 -4.91 24.01 8.22
N PHE A 102 -5.06 22.89 7.51
CA PHE A 102 -4.50 21.60 7.93
C PHE A 102 -2.96 21.66 7.96
N GLY A 103 -2.36 21.42 9.13
CA GLY A 103 -0.91 21.56 9.34
C GLY A 103 -0.43 23.00 9.62
N SER A 104 -1.35 23.94 9.80
CA SER A 104 -1.04 25.27 10.35
C SER A 104 -1.23 25.26 11.87
N ALA A 105 -0.45 26.07 12.59
CA ALA A 105 -0.56 26.23 14.04
C ALA A 105 -1.92 26.79 14.52
N ALA A 106 -2.84 27.13 13.60
CA ALA A 106 -4.19 27.58 13.93
C ALA A 106 -5.18 26.42 14.15
N LEU A 107 -4.81 25.19 13.79
CA LEU A 107 -5.61 23.97 13.92
C LEU A 107 -4.99 22.91 14.87
N GLU A 108 -3.77 23.15 15.36
CA GLU A 108 -3.18 22.45 16.53
C GLU A 108 -3.59 23.13 17.83
#